data_AF-A0A7K1Z0E8-F1
#
_entry.id   AF-A0A7K1Z0E8-F1
#
_cell.length_a   1.000
_cell.length_b   1.000
_cell.length_c   1.000
_cell.angle_alpha   90.00
_cell.angle_beta   90.00
_cell.angle_gamma   90.00
#
_symmetry.space_group_name_H-M   'P 1'
#
loop_
_entity.id
_entity.type
_entity.pdbx_description
1 polymer ?
#
loop_
_entity_poly.entity_id
_entity_poly.type
_entity_poly.pdbx_seq_one_letter_code
_entity_poly.pdbx_strand_id
1 'polypeptide(L)'
;MRVPAGTYDHREAQLVLITNQGRKVSISSRALLGGFFGGTRRNVSTTFRLRVNEALTTELNWSYNDVHLPDGDFVINLVRTRLSYSFTPRLYVQGLFQYSDSAGDLWSANLRLGWLQSANTGLFIVFNDVSESSQPFHNSLGRTVTVKYSRLFNVLR
;
A
#
# COMPACT_ATOMS: atom_id res chain seq x y z
N MET A 1 -6.46 -16.48 -16.89
CA MET A 1 -6.85 -15.59 -18.01
C MET A 1 -5.63 -15.30 -18.86
N ARG A 2 -5.74 -15.34 -20.19
CA ARG A 2 -4.63 -15.07 -21.11
C ARG A 2 -5.12 -14.11 -22.18
N VAL A 3 -4.42 -13.01 -22.39
CA VAL A 3 -4.65 -12.13 -23.55
C VAL A 3 -3.80 -12.65 -24.70
N PRO A 4 -4.35 -12.86 -25.91
CA PRO A 4 -3.57 -13.27 -27.07
C PRO A 4 -2.44 -12.29 -27.42
N ALA A 5 -1.39 -12.77 -28.06
CA ALA A 5 -0.36 -11.89 -28.60
C ALA A 5 -0.92 -11.17 -29.85
N GLY A 6 -0.83 -9.85 -29.89
CA GLY A 6 -1.33 -9.05 -31.01
C GLY A 6 -1.13 -7.54 -30.80
N THR A 7 -1.51 -6.77 -31.81
CA THR A 7 -1.57 -5.30 -31.73
C THR A 7 -2.96 -4.89 -31.28
N TYR A 8 -3.03 -4.02 -30.27
CA TYR A 8 -4.29 -3.55 -29.69
C TYR A 8 -4.33 -2.03 -29.69
N ASP A 9 -5.16 -1.48 -30.56
CA ASP A 9 -5.42 -0.05 -30.59
C ASP A 9 -6.53 0.29 -29.59
N HIS A 10 -6.31 1.32 -28.79
CA HIS A 10 -7.30 1.80 -27.84
C HIS A 10 -7.16 3.29 -27.59
N ARG A 11 -8.21 3.85 -26.98
CA ARG A 11 -8.25 5.22 -26.49
C ARG A 11 -8.62 5.18 -25.02
N GLU A 12 -7.98 6.05 -24.24
CA GLU A 12 -8.29 6.22 -22.82
C GLU A 12 -8.57 7.69 -22.53
N ALA A 13 -9.50 7.92 -21.62
CA ALA A 13 -9.74 9.20 -21.00
C ALA A 13 -9.23 9.15 -19.57
N GLN A 14 -8.51 10.19 -19.16
CA GLN A 14 -7.95 10.30 -17.82
C GLN A 14 -8.45 11.57 -17.14
N LEU A 15 -8.97 11.41 -15.93
CA LEU A 15 -9.30 12.51 -15.03
C LEU A 15 -8.37 12.47 -13.82
N VAL A 16 -7.81 13.62 -13.47
CA VAL A 16 -6.87 13.75 -12.35
C VAL A 16 -7.30 14.93 -11.49
N LEU A 17 -7.49 14.66 -10.20
CA LEU A 17 -7.70 15.65 -9.16
C LEU A 17 -6.52 15.57 -8.18
N ILE A 18 -5.87 16.68 -7.91
CA ILE A 18 -4.79 16.76 -6.91
C ILE A 18 -4.99 18.06 -6.13
N THR A 19 -5.13 17.95 -4.82
CA THR A 19 -5.12 19.13 -3.94
C THR A 19 -3.73 19.40 -3.38
N ASN A 20 -3.55 20.50 -2.67
CA ASN A 20 -2.26 20.89 -2.11
C ASN A 20 -1.76 19.85 -1.10
N GLN A 21 -0.74 19.08 -1.49
CA GLN A 21 -0.14 18.00 -0.69
C GLN A 21 0.68 18.51 0.51
N GLY A 22 0.99 19.80 0.57
CA GLY A 22 1.63 20.43 1.72
C GLY A 22 0.66 20.77 2.87
N ARG A 23 -0.66 20.66 2.64
CA ARG A 23 -1.67 20.90 3.69
C ARG A 23 -1.78 19.69 4.60
N LYS A 24 -2.24 19.91 5.84
CA LYS A 24 -2.47 18.85 6.84
C LYS A 24 -3.36 17.73 6.29
N VAL A 25 -4.34 18.08 5.46
CA VAL A 25 -5.19 17.13 4.76
C VAL A 25 -5.04 17.38 3.27
N SER A 26 -4.82 16.32 2.50
CA SER A 26 -4.83 16.38 1.04
C SER A 26 -5.52 15.15 0.45
N ILE A 27 -6.03 15.33 -0.76
CA ILE A 27 -6.70 14.30 -1.52
C ILE A 27 -6.15 14.31 -2.95
N SER A 28 -5.96 13.14 -3.51
CA SER A 28 -5.68 12.97 -4.92
C SER A 28 -6.54 11.84 -5.47
N SER A 29 -7.18 12.05 -6.60
CA SER A 29 -7.97 11.03 -7.29
C SER A 29 -7.55 10.96 -8.74
N ARG A 30 -7.54 9.75 -9.30
CA ARG A 30 -7.27 9.49 -10.70
C ARG A 30 -8.31 8.49 -11.19
N ALA A 31 -9.01 8.84 -12.26
CA ALA A 31 -9.85 7.92 -13.01
C ALA A 31 -9.26 7.72 -14.40
N LEU A 32 -9.21 6.47 -14.85
CA LEU A 32 -8.79 6.08 -16.19
C LEU A 32 -9.89 5.19 -16.78
N LEU A 33 -10.48 5.64 -17.88
CA LEU A 33 -11.62 5.00 -18.53
C LEU A 33 -11.27 4.80 -20.00
N GLY A 34 -11.31 3.57 -20.51
CA GLY A 34 -10.99 3.36 -21.91
C GLY A 34 -10.71 1.91 -22.27
N GLY A 35 -10.07 1.71 -23.42
CA GLY A 35 -9.72 0.37 -23.87
C GLY A 35 -8.54 -0.22 -23.09
N PHE A 36 -8.51 -1.55 -23.00
CA PHE A 36 -7.50 -2.31 -22.29
C PHE A 36 -7.30 -3.65 -22.99
N PHE A 37 -6.23 -3.79 -23.78
CA PHE A 37 -5.85 -5.04 -24.46
C PHE A 37 -7.01 -5.77 -25.17
N GLY A 38 -7.71 -5.06 -26.09
CA GLY A 38 -8.85 -5.60 -26.83
C GLY A 38 -10.18 -5.60 -26.06
N GLY A 39 -10.15 -5.23 -24.78
CA GLY A 39 -11.33 -5.00 -23.95
C GLY A 39 -11.41 -3.56 -23.43
N THR A 40 -12.04 -3.36 -22.29
CA THR A 40 -12.15 -2.04 -21.64
C THR A 40 -11.78 -2.12 -20.16
N ARG A 41 -11.32 -0.99 -19.61
CA ARG A 41 -10.98 -0.85 -18.20
C ARG A 41 -11.52 0.46 -17.67
N ARG A 42 -12.10 0.37 -16.48
CA ARG A 42 -12.41 1.49 -15.61
C ARG A 42 -11.61 1.35 -14.32
N ASN A 43 -10.60 2.20 -14.18
CA ASN A 43 -9.81 2.30 -12.97
C ASN A 43 -10.11 3.62 -12.26
N VAL A 44 -10.37 3.57 -10.96
CA VAL A 44 -10.51 4.76 -10.11
C VAL A 44 -9.64 4.54 -8.88
N SER A 45 -8.66 5.42 -8.66
CA SER A 45 -7.82 5.41 -7.47
C SER A 45 -7.94 6.72 -6.73
N THR A 46 -8.30 6.67 -5.46
CA THR A 46 -8.41 7.84 -4.59
C THR A 46 -7.52 7.66 -3.38
N THR A 47 -6.69 8.66 -3.11
CA THR A 47 -5.79 8.71 -1.96
C THR A 47 -6.15 9.89 -1.08
N PHE A 48 -6.46 9.60 0.18
CA PHE A 48 -6.57 10.57 1.25
C PHE A 48 -5.28 10.57 2.07
N ARG A 49 -4.75 11.75 2.40
CA ARG A 49 -3.56 11.89 3.24
C ARG A 49 -3.84 12.84 4.38
N LEU A 50 -3.40 12.44 5.57
CA LEU A 50 -3.38 13.25 6.77
C LEU A 50 -1.94 13.34 7.27
N ARG A 51 -1.45 14.57 7.46
CA ARG A 51 -0.16 14.86 8.07
C ARG A 51 -0.37 15.83 9.23
N VAL A 52 -0.14 15.33 10.44
CA VAL A 52 -0.21 16.14 11.66
C VAL A 52 1.21 16.37 12.16
N ASN A 53 1.67 17.61 11.98
CA ASN A 53 3.02 18.06 12.32
C ASN A 53 4.10 17.17 11.63
N GLU A 54 5.10 16.75 12.39
CA GLU A 54 6.15 15.83 11.97
C GLU A 54 6.01 14.43 12.59
N ALA A 55 5.04 14.26 13.49
CA ALA A 55 4.87 13.04 14.27
C ALA A 55 3.98 12.02 13.56
N LEU A 56 2.85 12.44 12.96
CA LEU A 56 1.85 11.52 12.40
C LEU A 56 1.67 11.75 10.90
N THR A 57 1.80 10.67 10.12
CA THR A 57 1.40 10.62 8.71
C THR A 57 0.52 9.40 8.47
N THR A 58 -0.62 9.61 7.85
CA THR A 58 -1.58 8.57 7.47
C THR A 58 -1.94 8.74 6.01
N GLU A 59 -2.00 7.63 5.28
CA GLU A 59 -2.45 7.58 3.89
C GLU A 59 -3.46 6.44 3.75
N LEU A 60 -4.64 6.76 3.21
CA LEU A 60 -5.65 5.78 2.82
C LEU A 60 -5.80 5.86 1.31
N ASN A 61 -5.49 4.77 0.62
CA ASN A 61 -5.72 4.61 -0.81
C ASN A 61 -6.80 3.57 -1.03
N TRP A 62 -7.78 3.91 -1.85
CA TRP A 62 -8.76 2.98 -2.39
C TRP A 62 -8.62 2.97 -3.90
N SER A 63 -8.54 1.78 -4.49
CA SER A 63 -8.44 1.56 -5.92
C SER A 63 -9.49 0.56 -6.35
N TYR A 64 -10.41 1.01 -7.19
CA TYR A 64 -11.37 0.19 -7.91
C TYR A 64 -10.86 -0.06 -9.33
N ASN A 65 -10.82 -1.31 -9.75
CA ASN A 65 -10.39 -1.70 -11.08
C ASN A 65 -11.40 -2.69 -11.67
N ASP A 66 -12.15 -2.23 -12.64
CA ASP A 66 -13.14 -3.01 -13.38
C ASP A 66 -12.63 -3.23 -14.79
N VAL A 67 -12.37 -4.49 -15.13
CA VAL A 67 -11.71 -4.89 -16.38
C VAL A 67 -12.62 -5.87 -17.10
N HIS A 68 -12.99 -5.50 -18.32
CA HIS A 68 -13.73 -6.35 -19.24
C HIS A 68 -12.79 -6.78 -20.37
N LEU A 69 -12.65 -8.07 -20.61
CA LEU A 69 -11.78 -8.62 -21.65
C LEU A 69 -12.53 -9.71 -22.43
N PRO A 70 -12.10 -10.01 -23.67
CA PRO A 70 -12.76 -11.05 -24.48
C PRO A 70 -12.83 -12.42 -23.80
N ASP A 71 -11.84 -12.74 -22.97
CA ASP A 71 -11.71 -14.03 -22.27
C ASP A 71 -12.23 -14.00 -20.83
N GLY A 72 -12.98 -12.96 -20.44
CA GLY A 72 -13.67 -12.84 -19.16
C GLY A 72 -13.59 -11.45 -18.54
N ASP A 73 -14.37 -11.24 -17.49
CA ASP A 73 -14.44 -9.97 -16.78
C ASP A 73 -14.00 -10.16 -15.32
N PHE A 74 -13.38 -9.14 -14.74
CA PHE A 74 -13.05 -9.15 -13.31
C PHE A 74 -13.05 -7.76 -12.72
N VAL A 75 -13.44 -7.69 -11.44
CA VAL A 75 -13.41 -6.48 -10.64
C VAL A 75 -12.48 -6.72 -9.46
N ILE A 76 -11.62 -5.74 -9.18
CA ILE A 76 -10.73 -5.75 -8.01
C ILE A 76 -10.88 -4.43 -7.26
N ASN A 77 -11.22 -4.53 -5.97
CA ASN A 77 -11.11 -3.47 -4.99
C ASN A 77 -9.86 -3.69 -4.14
N LEU A 78 -8.95 -2.73 -4.19
CA LEU A 78 -7.78 -2.67 -3.33
C LEU A 78 -7.93 -1.51 -2.34
N VAL A 79 -7.85 -1.80 -1.05
CA VAL A 79 -7.70 -0.79 -0.01
C VAL A 79 -6.31 -0.91 0.60
N ARG A 80 -5.60 0.21 0.69
CA ARG A 80 -4.26 0.30 1.28
C ARG A 80 -4.24 1.43 2.31
N THR A 81 -3.87 1.09 3.53
CA THR A 81 -3.70 2.04 4.62
C THR A 81 -2.26 2.06 5.08
N ARG A 82 -1.63 3.22 5.06
CA ARG A 82 -0.31 3.45 5.63
C ARG A 82 -0.42 4.37 6.85
N LEU A 83 0.23 3.99 7.93
CA LEU A 83 0.33 4.77 9.17
C LEU A 83 1.80 4.90 9.54
N SER A 84 2.22 6.09 9.96
CA SER A 84 3.53 6.34 10.54
C SER A 84 3.37 7.29 11.71
N TYR A 85 3.82 6.87 12.89
CA TYR A 85 3.81 7.69 14.09
C TYR A 85 5.17 7.68 14.77
N SER A 86 5.75 8.87 14.92
CA SER A 86 7.01 9.10 15.63
C SER A 86 6.72 9.62 17.03
N PHE A 87 6.95 8.79 18.04
CA PHE A 87 6.87 9.17 19.47
C PHE A 87 7.97 10.16 19.83
N THR A 88 9.17 9.92 19.31
CA THR A 88 10.34 10.80 19.40
C THR A 88 11.15 10.70 18.09
N PRO A 89 12.15 11.56 17.82
CA PRO A 89 13.04 11.38 16.67
C PRO A 89 13.76 10.03 16.61
N ARG A 90 13.76 9.27 17.72
CA ARG A 90 14.41 7.97 17.86
C ARG A 90 13.44 6.80 18.05
N LEU A 91 12.16 7.03 18.27
CA LEU A 91 11.19 5.97 18.54
C LEU A 91 9.96 6.17 17.67
N TYR A 92 9.67 5.19 16.81
CA TYR A 92 8.56 5.28 15.87
C TYR A 92 7.91 3.93 15.61
N VAL A 93 6.67 3.98 15.15
CA VAL A 93 5.91 2.85 14.62
C VAL A 93 5.39 3.17 13.23
N GLN A 94 5.46 2.19 12.34
CA GLN A 94 4.93 2.25 10.98
C GLN A 94 4.07 1.02 10.72
N GLY A 95 3.00 1.22 9.96
CA GLY A 95 2.10 0.16 9.53
C GLY A 95 1.70 0.33 8.08
N LEU A 96 1.61 -0.77 7.37
CA LEU A 96 1.00 -0.88 6.04
C LEU A 96 0.01 -2.04 6.08
N PHE A 97 -1.26 -1.73 5.86
CA PHE A 97 -2.33 -2.70 5.76
C PHE A 97 -2.89 -2.66 4.35
N GLN A 98 -3.14 -3.82 3.78
CA GLN A 98 -3.69 -3.97 2.44
C GLN A 98 -4.80 -5.01 2.44
N TYR A 99 -5.86 -4.72 1.70
CA TYR A 99 -6.94 -5.64 1.40
C TYR A 99 -7.18 -5.63 -0.11
N SER A 100 -7.36 -6.81 -0.70
CA SER A 100 -7.71 -7.03 -2.09
C SER A 100 -8.78 -8.10 -2.16
N ASP A 101 -9.93 -7.83 -2.77
CA ASP A 101 -10.99 -8.83 -3.02
C ASP A 101 -10.67 -9.79 -4.18
N SER A 102 -9.46 -9.72 -4.74
CA SER A 102 -9.01 -10.58 -5.83
C SER A 102 -8.97 -12.06 -5.42
N ALA A 103 -9.79 -12.89 -6.07
CA ALA A 103 -9.73 -14.36 -6.07
C ALA A 103 -9.40 -15.03 -4.73
N GLY A 104 -10.05 -14.62 -3.63
CA GLY A 104 -9.89 -15.27 -2.31
C GLY A 104 -9.79 -14.34 -1.09
N ASP A 105 -10.04 -13.04 -1.23
CA ASP A 105 -9.88 -12.02 -0.18
C ASP A 105 -8.47 -12.05 0.45
N LEU A 106 -7.56 -11.28 -0.14
CA LEU A 106 -6.19 -11.18 0.33
C LEU A 106 -6.02 -10.01 1.31
N TRP A 107 -5.63 -10.34 2.53
CA TRP A 107 -5.18 -9.37 3.53
C TRP A 107 -3.67 -9.41 3.66
N SER A 108 -3.05 -8.25 3.80
CA SER A 108 -1.64 -8.14 4.15
C SER A 108 -1.42 -7.06 5.20
N ALA A 109 -0.55 -7.35 6.16
CA ALA A 109 -0.13 -6.42 7.19
C ALA A 109 1.39 -6.45 7.31
N ASN A 110 2.00 -5.26 7.28
CA ASN A 110 3.39 -5.03 7.66
C ASN A 110 3.41 -4.00 8.78
N LEU A 111 3.95 -4.38 9.93
CA LEU A 111 4.13 -3.52 11.09
C LEU A 111 5.61 -3.43 11.42
N ARG A 112 6.08 -2.23 11.71
CA ARG A 112 7.47 -1.97 12.08
C ARG A 112 7.53 -1.04 13.27
N LEU A 113 8.19 -1.49 14.32
CA LEU A 113 8.66 -0.65 15.41
C LEU A 113 10.16 -0.41 15.22
N GLY A 114 10.58 0.85 15.31
CA GLY A 114 11.99 1.23 15.28
C GLY A 114 12.36 2.06 16.50
N TRP A 115 13.37 1.61 17.24
CA TRP A 115 14.00 2.35 18.32
C TRP A 115 15.47 2.56 17.99
N LEU A 116 15.77 3.77 17.55
CA LEU A 116 17.08 4.20 17.06
C LEU A 116 17.99 4.67 18.20
N GLN A 117 19.27 4.37 18.02
CA GLN A 117 20.40 4.97 18.71
C GLN A 117 21.16 5.87 17.73
N SER A 118 22.46 6.11 17.96
CA SER A 118 23.31 6.87 17.06
C SER A 118 23.63 6.10 15.77
N ALA A 119 23.89 6.82 14.68
CA ALA A 119 24.32 6.25 13.40
C ALA A 119 23.36 5.19 12.82
N ASN A 120 22.04 5.38 12.98
CA ASN A 120 20.99 4.47 12.48
C ASN A 120 21.08 3.02 13.01
N THR A 121 21.82 2.82 14.11
CA THR A 121 21.81 1.57 14.87
C THR A 121 20.62 1.54 15.82
N GLY A 122 20.23 0.38 16.31
CA GLY A 122 19.14 0.27 17.26
C GLY A 122 18.38 -1.04 17.17
N LEU A 123 17.17 -1.03 17.72
CA LEU A 123 16.26 -2.16 17.72
C LEU A 123 15.16 -1.96 16.67
N PHE A 124 14.91 -2.99 15.89
CA PHE A 124 13.81 -3.07 14.93
C PHE A 124 13.01 -4.33 15.17
N ILE A 125 11.71 -4.19 15.28
CA ILE A 125 10.77 -5.31 15.34
C ILE A 125 9.85 -5.15 14.13
N VAL A 126 9.82 -6.17 13.27
CA VAL A 126 9.00 -6.19 12.07
C VAL A 126 8.09 -7.40 12.11
N PHE A 127 6.80 -7.16 11.97
CA PHE A 127 5.78 -8.18 11.80
C PHE A 127 5.25 -8.11 10.38
N ASN A 128 5.17 -9.26 9.72
CA ASN A 128 4.57 -9.43 8.41
C ASN A 128 3.53 -10.54 8.48
N ASP A 129 2.40 -10.32 7.84
CA ASP A 129 1.37 -11.33 7.65
C ASP A 129 0.70 -11.16 6.30
N VAL A 130 0.45 -12.27 5.62
CA VAL A 130 -0.39 -12.35 4.43
C VAL A 130 -1.38 -13.47 4.65
N SER A 131 -2.67 -13.19 4.46
CA SER A 131 -3.78 -14.10 4.70
C SER A 131 -4.70 -14.13 3.49
N GLU A 132 -5.18 -15.32 3.13
CA GLU A 132 -6.22 -15.53 2.11
C GLU A 132 -7.49 -16.00 2.82
N SER A 133 -8.26 -15.03 3.28
CA SER A 133 -9.45 -15.25 4.11
C SER A 133 -10.28 -13.97 4.16
N SER A 134 -11.59 -14.11 4.34
CA SER A 134 -12.48 -12.97 4.58
C SER A 134 -12.14 -12.20 5.87
N GLN A 135 -11.37 -12.78 6.78
CA GLN A 135 -10.91 -12.14 8.02
C GLN A 135 -9.39 -11.93 8.01
N PRO A 136 -8.90 -10.74 8.42
CA PRO A 136 -7.46 -10.51 8.53
C PRO A 136 -6.86 -11.45 9.59
N PHE A 137 -5.62 -11.88 9.36
CA PHE A 137 -4.83 -12.72 10.27
C PHE A 137 -5.32 -14.17 10.46
N HIS A 138 -6.41 -14.57 9.79
CA HIS A 138 -6.86 -15.97 9.68
C HIS A 138 -6.28 -16.65 8.44
N ASN A 139 -6.09 -17.97 8.48
CA ASN A 139 -5.52 -18.76 7.36
C ASN A 139 -4.31 -18.07 6.71
N SER A 140 -3.35 -17.65 7.55
CA SER A 140 -2.16 -16.95 7.09
C SER A 140 -1.37 -17.84 6.11
N LEU A 141 -1.18 -17.33 4.90
CA LEU A 141 -0.29 -17.90 3.88
C LEU A 141 1.18 -17.75 4.28
N GLY A 142 1.49 -16.74 5.11
CA GLY A 142 2.83 -16.48 5.60
C GLY A 142 2.84 -15.43 6.70
N ARG A 143 3.31 -15.84 7.89
CA ARG A 143 3.53 -14.96 9.04
C ARG A 143 5.00 -14.95 9.41
N THR A 144 5.55 -13.76 9.66
CA THR A 144 6.93 -13.63 10.10
C THR A 144 7.07 -12.52 11.12
N VAL A 145 7.80 -12.82 12.20
CA VAL A 145 8.29 -11.84 13.16
C VAL A 145 9.80 -11.80 13.04
N THR A 146 10.35 -10.62 12.78
CA THR A 146 11.79 -10.39 12.72
C THR A 146 12.19 -9.37 13.77
N VAL A 147 13.16 -9.75 14.60
CA VAL A 147 13.78 -8.86 15.58
C VAL A 147 15.23 -8.66 15.17
N LYS A 148 15.64 -7.39 14.99
CA LYS A 148 17.00 -7.02 14.64
C LYS A 148 17.52 -6.00 15.63
N TYR A 149 18.69 -6.27 16.21
CA TYR A 149 19.40 -5.32 17.05
C TYR A 149 20.78 -5.05 16.44
N SER A 150 21.18 -3.77 16.41
CA SER A 150 22.52 -3.34 16.01
C SER A 150 23.03 -2.26 16.96
N ARG A 151 24.34 -2.23 17.17
CA ARG A 151 25.03 -1.24 18.00
C ARG A 151 26.37 -0.88 17.38
N LEU A 152 26.69 0.40 17.32
CA LEU A 152 27.99 0.88 16.87
C LEU A 152 28.96 0.90 18.06
N PHE A 153 30.15 0.36 17.86
CA PHE A 153 31.24 0.42 18.82
C PHE A 153 32.37 1.24 18.21
N ASN A 154 32.88 2.22 18.96
CA ASN A 154 34.07 2.95 18.57
C ASN A 154 35.27 2.35 19.32
N VAL A 155 36.25 1.85 18.58
CA VAL A 155 37.41 1.11 19.12
C VAL A 155 38.64 2.01 19.26
N LEU A 156 38.63 3.19 18.63
CA LEU A 156 39.69 4.19 18.74
C LEU A 156 39.23 5.29 19.68
N ARG A 157 39.92 5.41 20.81
CA ARG A 157 39.76 6.49 21.79
C ARG A 157 41.02 7.33 21.81
#